data_AF-A0A950T065-F1
#
_entry.id   AF-A0A950T065-F1
#
_cell.length_a   1.000
_cell.length_b   1.000
_cell.length_c   1.000
_cell.angle_alpha   90.00
_cell.angle_beta   90.00
_cell.angle_gamma   90.00
#
_symmetry.space_group_name_H-M   'P 1'
#
loop_
_entity.id
_entity.type
_entity.pdbx_description
1 polymer ?
#
loop_
_entity_poly.entity_id
_entity_poly.type
_entity_poly.pdbx_seq_one_letter_code
_entity_poly.pdbx_strand_id
1 'polypeptide(L)'
;LLDGAPATLIGWSDQPLDGTESVTINNSSPHGFHENLVQLPLNVDLATPLNIAPDFLPGHLVEAQGNQIEMLLPGVYTMAAGSMDFEFDMPDIANSRINGFTITVPNTLKGTVAPTSGVSYLQARLYNWQTNTWEVFTLHNYVVSTNNMNAYVSPDGRVLLQLATNKTSTSAVYLSRPSLSLQV
;
A
#
# COMPACT_ATOMS: atom_id res chain seq x y z
N LEU A 1 -2.76 12.23 4.58
CA LEU A 1 -1.90 12.27 3.38
C LEU A 1 -2.78 12.64 2.21
N LEU A 2 -2.28 13.37 1.22
CA LEU A 2 -3.11 13.80 0.09
C LEU A 2 -3.65 12.57 -0.64
N ASP A 3 -4.96 12.54 -0.84
CA ASP A 3 -5.63 11.41 -1.48
C ASP A 3 -5.18 11.28 -2.93
N GLY A 4 -4.84 10.06 -3.34
CA GLY A 4 -4.28 9.75 -4.67
C GLY A 4 -2.83 10.20 -4.92
N ALA A 5 -2.11 10.75 -3.93
CA ALA A 5 -0.69 11.09 -4.09
C ALA A 5 0.22 9.90 -3.71
N PRO A 6 1.16 9.46 -4.58
CA PRO A 6 2.03 8.31 -4.29
C PRO A 6 2.96 8.57 -3.08
N ALA A 7 3.31 9.84 -2.86
CA ALA A 7 3.91 10.33 -1.62
C ALA A 7 3.40 11.74 -1.31
N THR A 8 3.40 12.13 -0.04
CA THR A 8 3.08 13.50 0.39
C THR A 8 4.23 14.03 1.25
N LEU A 9 4.77 15.18 0.88
CA LEU A 9 5.63 15.95 1.78
C LEU A 9 4.74 16.67 2.79
N ILE A 10 5.02 16.48 4.07
CA ILE A 10 4.38 17.22 5.17
C ILE A 10 5.45 18.09 5.81
N GLY A 11 5.18 19.39 5.90
CA GLY A 11 6.05 20.35 6.57
C GLY A 11 5.25 21.26 7.50
N TRP A 12 5.92 21.71 8.55
CA TRP A 12 5.45 22.76 9.44
C TRP A 12 6.38 23.95 9.29
N SER A 13 5.81 25.16 9.17
CA SER A 13 6.56 26.42 9.17
C SER A 13 6.03 27.32 10.28
N ASP A 14 6.94 27.93 11.03
CA ASP A 14 6.66 28.98 12.01
C ASP A 14 6.70 30.39 11.38
N GLN A 15 6.99 30.47 10.08
CA GLN A 15 6.99 31.68 9.27
C GLN A 15 5.86 31.63 8.22
N PRO A 16 5.21 32.77 7.89
CA PRO A 16 4.27 32.87 6.77
C PRO A 16 4.94 32.54 5.45
N LEU A 17 4.28 31.74 4.61
CA LEU A 17 4.84 31.25 3.34
C LEU A 17 4.60 32.20 2.17
N ASP A 18 3.59 33.07 2.28
CA ASP A 18 3.17 34.02 1.25
C ASP A 18 3.62 35.46 1.54
N GLY A 19 4.26 35.69 2.69
CA GLY A 19 4.66 37.02 3.17
C GLY A 19 3.49 37.97 3.44
N THR A 20 2.25 37.47 3.44
CA THR A 20 1.01 38.27 3.51
C THR A 20 0.13 37.91 4.70
N GLU A 21 0.72 37.70 5.87
CA GLU A 21 -0.05 37.67 7.12
C GLU A 21 0.19 38.96 7.92
N SER A 22 -0.58 40.00 7.57
CA SER A 22 -0.87 41.12 8.48
C SER A 22 -2.34 41.08 8.86
N VAL A 23 -2.82 39.94 9.36
CA VAL A 23 -4.14 39.88 9.96
C VAL A 23 -4.09 40.71 11.24
N THR A 24 -4.64 41.92 11.18
CA THR A 24 -4.79 42.78 12.35
C THR A 24 -6.21 42.66 12.86
N ILE A 25 -6.37 42.54 14.18
CA ILE A 25 -7.67 42.67 14.84
C ILE A 25 -7.65 44.05 15.51
N ASN A 26 -8.55 44.94 15.11
CA ASN A 26 -8.60 46.32 15.59
C ASN A 26 -7.26 47.07 15.46
N ASN A 27 -6.58 46.97 14.32
CA ASN A 27 -5.24 47.54 14.07
C ASN A 27 -4.13 47.05 15.02
N SER A 28 -4.37 46.00 15.81
CA SER A 28 -3.34 45.34 16.62
C SER A 28 -2.98 44.00 15.99
N SER A 29 -1.68 43.70 15.92
CA SER A 29 -1.22 42.37 15.54
C SER A 29 -1.54 41.39 16.66
N PRO A 30 -2.30 40.31 16.40
CA PRO A 30 -2.55 39.30 17.41
C PRO A 30 -1.23 38.69 17.87
N HIS A 31 -0.99 38.68 19.19
CA HIS A 31 0.15 37.98 19.77
C HIS A 31 -0.17 36.49 19.82
N GLY A 32 0.42 35.70 18.93
CA GLY A 32 0.24 34.25 18.87
C GLY A 32 1.27 33.56 17.96
N PHE A 33 1.52 32.28 18.20
CA PHE A 33 2.28 31.44 17.28
C PHE A 33 1.34 30.96 16.17
N HIS A 34 1.68 31.25 14.92
CA HIS A 34 0.96 30.73 13.75
C HIS A 34 1.80 29.60 13.16
N GLU A 35 1.24 28.40 13.11
CA GLU A 35 1.86 27.25 12.46
C GLU A 35 1.19 27.02 11.10
N ASN A 36 1.99 27.07 10.03
CA ASN A 36 1.52 26.78 8.70
C ASN A 36 1.78 25.31 8.37
N LEU A 37 0.71 24.56 8.08
CA LEU A 37 0.78 23.21 7.57
C LEU A 37 0.89 23.24 6.05
N VAL A 38 1.97 22.67 5.53
CA VAL A 38 2.18 22.48 4.09
C VAL A 38 2.01 21.00 3.77
N GLN A 39 1.14 20.71 2.81
CA GLN A 39 0.99 19.38 2.21
C GLN A 39 1.18 19.50 0.70
N LEU A 40 2.15 18.76 0.17
CA LEU A 40 2.46 18.76 -1.26
C LEU A 40 2.49 17.33 -1.78
N PRO A 41 1.81 17.03 -2.90
CA PRO A 41 1.96 15.74 -3.54
C PRO A 41 3.35 15.67 -4.17
N LEU A 42 4.08 14.58 -3.92
CA LEU A 42 5.37 14.33 -4.54
C LEU A 42 5.15 13.36 -5.70
N ASN A 43 5.49 13.80 -6.90
CA ASN A 43 5.62 12.91 -8.05
C ASN A 43 6.96 12.19 -7.92
N VAL A 44 6.92 10.87 -7.72
CA VAL A 44 8.12 10.03 -7.68
C VAL A 44 8.37 9.51 -9.09
N ASP A 45 9.28 10.15 -9.80
CA ASP A 45 9.77 9.69 -11.10
C ASP A 45 10.99 8.80 -10.87
N LEU A 46 10.84 7.50 -11.14
CA LEU A 46 11.88 6.51 -10.87
C LEU A 46 12.84 6.46 -12.05
N ALA A 47 13.97 7.16 -11.92
CA ALA A 47 14.95 7.33 -12.99
C ALA A 47 15.49 6.01 -13.59
N THR A 48 15.40 4.87 -12.89
CA THR A 48 15.65 3.52 -13.43
C THR A 48 15.05 2.43 -12.52
N PRO A 49 14.64 1.26 -13.05
CA PRO A 49 14.18 0.12 -12.25
C PRO A 49 15.29 -0.50 -11.37
N LEU A 50 16.56 -0.12 -11.59
CA LEU A 50 17.72 -0.69 -10.93
C LEU A 50 17.94 -0.17 -9.49
N ASN A 51 17.29 0.93 -9.10
CA ASN A 51 17.47 1.57 -7.79
C ASN A 51 16.20 1.57 -6.92
N ILE A 52 15.19 0.77 -7.28
CA ILE A 52 14.02 0.59 -6.42
C ILE A 52 14.45 -0.34 -5.29
N ALA A 53 14.48 0.18 -4.07
CA ALA A 53 14.73 -0.65 -2.90
C ALA A 53 13.70 -1.81 -2.87
N PRO A 54 14.08 -3.03 -2.46
CA PRO A 54 13.11 -4.06 -2.15
C PRO A 54 12.03 -3.49 -1.21
N ASP A 55 10.77 -3.80 -1.48
CA ASP A 55 9.59 -3.36 -0.73
C ASP A 55 9.17 -1.88 -0.89
N PHE A 56 9.69 -1.16 -1.89
CA PHE A 56 9.41 0.28 -2.07
C PHE A 56 7.97 0.61 -2.51
N LEU A 57 7.25 -0.31 -3.15
CA LEU A 57 5.88 -0.07 -3.63
C LEU A 57 4.87 -0.70 -2.66
N PRO A 58 4.38 0.05 -1.64
CA PRO A 58 3.38 -0.48 -0.72
C PRO A 58 2.03 -0.61 -1.42
N GLY A 59 1.34 -1.72 -1.19
CA GLY A 59 -0.04 -1.89 -1.60
C GLY A 59 -0.97 -1.06 -0.71
N HIS A 60 -1.99 -0.45 -1.32
CA HIS A 60 -3.06 0.23 -0.60
C HIS A 60 -4.35 -0.59 -0.68
N LEU A 61 -5.11 -0.63 0.41
CA LEU A 61 -6.35 -1.39 0.48
C LEU A 61 -7.43 -0.65 -0.32
N VAL A 62 -8.01 -1.29 -1.33
CA VAL A 62 -9.07 -0.71 -2.17
C VAL A 62 -10.45 -1.28 -1.85
N GLU A 63 -10.50 -2.55 -1.44
CA GLU A 63 -11.75 -3.19 -1.07
C GLU A 63 -11.52 -4.21 0.05
N ALA A 64 -12.51 -4.35 0.94
CA ALA A 64 -12.55 -5.38 1.96
C ALA A 64 -13.97 -5.90 2.10
N GLN A 65 -14.13 -7.22 2.03
CA GLN A 65 -15.43 -7.87 2.15
C GLN A 65 -15.32 -9.09 3.06
N GLY A 66 -16.10 -9.13 4.14
CA GLY A 66 -16.09 -10.27 5.04
C GLY A 66 -16.52 -9.96 6.46
N ASN A 67 -16.12 -10.85 7.36
CA ASN A 67 -16.43 -10.80 8.79
C ASN A 67 -15.18 -10.42 9.60
N GLN A 68 -15.38 -9.51 10.57
CA GLN A 68 -14.34 -9.00 11.46
C GLN A 68 -13.10 -8.54 10.70
N ILE A 69 -13.33 -7.71 9.68
CA ILE A 69 -12.26 -7.00 8.99
C ILE A 69 -12.05 -5.66 9.69
N GLU A 70 -10.89 -5.50 10.32
CA GLU A 70 -10.56 -4.30 11.09
C GLU A 70 -9.13 -3.86 10.81
N MET A 71 -8.88 -2.55 10.84
CA MET A 71 -7.52 -1.99 10.85
C MET A 71 -7.12 -1.76 12.31
N LEU A 72 -6.13 -2.52 12.80
CA LEU A 72 -5.66 -2.42 14.19
C LEU A 72 -4.66 -1.30 14.40
N LEU A 73 -3.76 -1.13 13.42
CA LEU A 73 -2.78 -0.05 13.34
C LEU A 73 -2.74 0.42 11.88
N PRO A 74 -2.26 1.65 11.59
CA PRO A 74 -2.07 2.09 10.22
C PRO A 74 -1.27 1.07 9.40
N GLY A 75 -1.92 0.42 8.43
CA GLY A 75 -1.31 -0.61 7.59
C GLY A 75 -1.18 -2.00 8.21
N VAL A 76 -1.81 -2.27 9.35
CA VAL A 76 -1.97 -3.60 9.93
C VAL A 76 -3.46 -3.91 10.03
N TYR A 77 -3.85 -4.99 9.36
CA TYR A 77 -5.23 -5.41 9.22
C TYR A 77 -5.44 -6.76 9.90
N THR A 78 -6.66 -6.97 10.37
CA THR A 78 -7.13 -8.27 10.85
C THR A 78 -8.37 -8.71 10.08
N MET A 79 -8.50 -10.01 9.85
CA MET A 79 -9.66 -10.61 9.18
C MET A 79 -9.91 -12.01 9.72
N ALA A 80 -11.17 -12.30 10.10
CA ALA A 80 -11.57 -13.67 10.44
C ALA A 80 -11.89 -14.48 9.17
N ALA A 81 -12.78 -13.98 8.32
CA ALA A 81 -13.16 -14.61 7.05
C ALA A 81 -13.54 -13.54 6.02
N GLY A 82 -13.22 -13.76 4.74
CA GLY A 82 -13.48 -12.79 3.68
C GLY A 82 -12.29 -12.60 2.74
N SER A 83 -12.25 -11.44 2.09
CA SER A 83 -11.17 -10.97 1.23
C SER A 83 -10.81 -9.52 1.49
N MET A 84 -9.54 -9.21 1.23
CA MET A 84 -8.99 -7.86 1.16
C MET A 84 -8.28 -7.72 -0.18
N ASP A 85 -8.63 -6.69 -0.93
CA ASP A 85 -8.05 -6.37 -2.23
C ASP A 85 -7.13 -5.17 -2.08
N PHE A 86 -5.89 -5.36 -2.50
CA PHE A 86 -4.83 -4.36 -2.47
C PHE A 86 -4.46 -3.98 -3.90
N GLU A 87 -4.27 -2.69 -4.13
CA GLU A 87 -3.77 -2.14 -5.39
C GLU A 87 -2.34 -1.63 -5.21
N PHE A 88 -1.52 -1.86 -6.22
CA PHE A 88 -0.17 -1.30 -6.34
C PHE A 88 -0.10 -0.45 -7.59
N ASP A 89 0.35 0.78 -7.43
CA ASP A 89 0.66 1.67 -8.54
C ASP A 89 2.13 1.50 -8.93
N MET A 90 2.38 1.09 -10.15
CA MET A 90 3.73 0.98 -10.70
C MET A 90 4.03 2.18 -11.60
N PRO A 91 4.78 3.18 -11.13
CA PRO A 91 5.15 4.32 -11.95
C PRO A 91 6.13 3.89 -13.06
N ASP A 92 5.86 4.38 -14.28
CA ASP A 92 6.69 4.33 -15.49
C ASP A 92 7.32 2.96 -15.87
N ILE A 93 6.46 1.97 -16.06
CA ILE A 93 6.84 0.61 -16.52
C ILE A 93 7.19 0.57 -18.01
N ALA A 94 6.74 1.56 -18.79
CA ALA A 94 6.83 1.54 -20.26
C ALA A 94 8.27 1.57 -20.78
N ASN A 95 9.20 2.14 -20.01
CA ASN A 95 10.62 2.29 -20.39
C ASN A 95 11.57 1.34 -19.66
N SER A 96 11.03 0.45 -18.82
CA SER A 96 11.80 -0.35 -17.88
C SER A 96 11.89 -1.82 -18.35
N ARG A 97 13.09 -2.42 -18.32
CA ARG A 97 13.30 -3.86 -18.61
C ARG A 97 12.82 -4.76 -17.47
N ILE A 98 11.60 -4.54 -16.98
CA ILE A 98 11.04 -5.31 -15.88
C ILE A 98 10.48 -6.61 -16.45
N ASN A 99 11.05 -7.72 -16.01
CA ASN A 99 10.67 -9.05 -16.47
C ASN A 99 9.76 -9.78 -15.49
N GLY A 100 9.52 -9.20 -14.32
CA GLY A 100 8.65 -9.77 -13.30
C GLY A 100 8.55 -8.91 -12.05
N PHE A 101 7.73 -9.37 -11.11
CA PHE A 101 7.63 -8.77 -9.79
C PHE A 101 7.44 -9.83 -8.71
N THR A 102 7.75 -9.40 -7.49
CA THR A 102 7.57 -10.15 -6.27
C THR A 102 6.72 -9.33 -5.32
N ILE A 103 5.63 -9.91 -4.81
CA ILE A 103 4.82 -9.35 -3.74
C ILE A 103 5.12 -10.08 -2.44
N THR A 104 5.47 -9.33 -1.41
CA THR A 104 5.65 -9.83 -0.05
C THR A 104 4.43 -9.45 0.77
N VAL A 105 3.87 -10.39 1.52
CA VAL A 105 2.74 -10.17 2.44
C VAL A 105 3.24 -10.35 3.87
N PRO A 106 3.69 -9.31 4.57
CA PRO A 106 4.33 -9.50 5.86
C PRO A 106 3.32 -10.02 6.90
N ASN A 107 3.64 -11.16 7.53
CA ASN A 107 2.95 -11.61 8.73
C ASN A 107 3.67 -11.02 9.96
N THR A 108 3.20 -9.86 10.40
CA THR A 108 3.87 -9.05 11.44
C THR A 108 3.63 -9.49 12.87
N LEU A 109 2.85 -10.55 13.13
CA LEU A 109 2.66 -11.08 14.48
C LEU A 109 3.43 -12.38 14.77
N LYS A 110 4.46 -12.70 13.97
CA LYS A 110 5.49 -13.67 14.38
C LYS A 110 6.27 -13.11 15.58
N GLY A 111 5.74 -13.24 16.80
CA GLY A 111 6.51 -13.05 18.02
C GLY A 111 5.76 -12.60 19.28
N THR A 112 4.60 -11.93 19.18
CA THR A 112 4.00 -11.25 20.34
C THR A 112 2.69 -11.84 20.85
N VAL A 113 1.96 -12.65 20.05
CA VAL A 113 0.64 -13.18 20.45
C VAL A 113 0.42 -14.62 19.98
N ALA A 114 1.00 -15.60 20.69
CA ALA A 114 0.66 -17.04 20.61
C ALA A 114 0.78 -17.68 19.19
N PRO A 115 0.62 -19.01 19.00
CA PRO A 115 1.15 -19.69 17.81
C PRO A 115 0.36 -19.30 16.55
N THR A 116 1.07 -18.67 15.61
CA THR A 116 0.59 -18.30 14.27
C THR A 116 0.26 -19.56 13.46
N SER A 117 -0.93 -20.11 13.67
CA SER A 117 -1.47 -21.29 12.97
C SER A 117 -2.43 -20.92 11.83
N GLY A 118 -2.57 -19.63 11.49
CA GLY A 118 -3.66 -19.11 10.67
C GLY A 118 -3.41 -18.98 9.15
N VAL A 119 -2.18 -19.17 8.67
CA VAL A 119 -1.82 -18.76 7.29
C VAL A 119 -1.91 -19.86 6.24
N SER A 120 -2.08 -21.12 6.64
CA SER A 120 -2.33 -22.25 5.73
C SER A 120 -3.64 -22.10 4.94
N TYR A 121 -4.51 -21.18 5.37
CA TYR A 121 -5.85 -20.93 4.84
C TYR A 121 -5.93 -19.59 4.09
N LEU A 122 -4.84 -18.82 4.06
CA LEU A 122 -4.77 -17.58 3.30
C LEU A 122 -4.45 -17.92 1.85
N GLN A 123 -5.37 -17.57 0.95
CA GLN A 123 -5.19 -17.71 -0.47
C GLN A 123 -4.87 -16.34 -1.07
N ALA A 124 -3.73 -16.24 -1.76
CA ALA A 124 -3.43 -15.07 -2.58
C ALA A 124 -3.99 -15.27 -3.98
N ARG A 125 -4.51 -14.20 -4.57
CA ARG A 125 -4.93 -14.16 -5.96
C ARG A 125 -4.43 -12.89 -6.62
N LEU A 126 -4.04 -12.98 -7.88
CA LEU A 126 -3.73 -11.81 -8.69
C LEU A 126 -4.78 -11.66 -9.78
N TYR A 127 -5.17 -10.42 -10.07
CA TYR A 127 -6.07 -10.15 -11.16
C TYR A 127 -5.32 -10.23 -12.48
N ASN A 128 -5.74 -11.15 -13.36
CA ASN A 128 -5.23 -11.24 -14.71
C ASN A 128 -6.06 -10.29 -15.61
N TRP A 129 -5.43 -9.22 -16.08
CA TRP A 129 -6.02 -8.20 -16.95
C TRP A 129 -6.26 -8.68 -18.38
N GLN A 130 -5.57 -9.73 -18.82
CA GLN A 130 -5.80 -10.31 -20.15
C GLN A 130 -7.07 -11.16 -20.17
N THR A 131 -7.29 -11.95 -19.12
CA THR A 131 -8.45 -12.85 -19.02
C THR A 131 -9.61 -12.23 -18.25
N ASN A 132 -9.39 -11.10 -17.56
CA ASN A 132 -10.32 -10.44 -16.65
C ASN A 132 -10.79 -11.34 -15.49
N THR A 133 -9.87 -12.14 -14.95
CA THR A 133 -10.18 -13.11 -13.88
C THR A 133 -9.15 -13.08 -12.75
N TRP A 134 -9.59 -13.38 -11.54
CA TRP A 134 -8.70 -13.64 -10.41
C TRP A 134 -8.07 -15.03 -10.52
N GLU A 135 -6.74 -15.09 -10.56
CA GLU A 135 -5.97 -16.33 -10.59
C GLU A 135 -5.31 -16.60 -9.25
N VAL A 136 -5.34 -17.87 -8.81
CA VAL A 136 -4.82 -18.28 -7.51
C VAL A 136 -3.30 -18.45 -7.56
N PHE A 137 -2.62 -17.87 -6.57
CA PHE A 137 -1.18 -18.02 -6.35
C PHE A 137 -0.90 -18.73 -5.02
N THR A 138 0.05 -19.66 -5.06
CA THR A 138 0.55 -20.32 -3.85
C THR A 138 1.55 -19.40 -3.14
N LEU A 139 1.20 -18.97 -1.93
CA LEU A 139 2.10 -18.22 -1.06
C LEU A 139 3.25 -19.12 -0.57
N HIS A 140 4.47 -18.86 -1.02
CA HIS A 140 5.68 -19.51 -0.50
C HIS A 140 6.36 -18.55 0.45
N ASN A 141 6.40 -18.88 1.75
CA ASN A 141 6.95 -17.99 2.78
C ASN A 141 6.37 -16.56 2.71
N TYR A 142 5.06 -16.45 2.46
CA TYR A 142 4.34 -15.17 2.31
C TYR A 142 4.72 -14.33 1.09
N VAL A 143 5.28 -14.98 0.07
CA VAL A 143 5.70 -14.34 -1.15
C VAL A 143 4.91 -14.90 -2.33
N VAL A 144 4.47 -14.01 -3.21
CA VAL A 144 3.97 -14.29 -4.56
C VAL A 144 4.98 -13.74 -5.56
N SER A 145 5.29 -14.46 -6.62
CA SER A 145 6.17 -13.97 -7.68
C SER A 145 5.69 -14.44 -9.04
N THR A 146 5.87 -13.58 -10.04
CA THR A 146 5.52 -13.87 -11.43
C THR A 146 6.46 -13.14 -12.38
N ASN A 147 6.77 -13.77 -13.51
CA ASN A 147 7.48 -13.18 -14.64
C ASN A 147 6.54 -12.83 -15.81
N ASN A 148 5.22 -13.00 -15.64
CA ASN A 148 4.23 -12.69 -16.67
C ASN A 148 3.62 -11.31 -16.43
N MET A 149 4.42 -10.26 -16.60
CA MET A 149 4.02 -8.87 -16.44
C MET A 149 2.75 -8.53 -17.24
N ASN A 150 2.69 -8.98 -18.50
CA ASN A 150 1.61 -8.65 -19.43
C ASN A 150 0.24 -9.17 -18.98
N ALA A 151 0.19 -10.21 -18.14
CA ALA A 151 -1.06 -10.73 -17.60
C ALA A 151 -1.53 -9.96 -16.37
N TYR A 152 -0.61 -9.54 -15.49
CA TYR A 152 -0.95 -9.09 -14.13
C TYR A 152 -0.78 -7.59 -13.89
N VAL A 153 -0.26 -6.87 -14.88
CA VAL A 153 -0.13 -5.41 -14.86
C VAL A 153 -1.10 -4.83 -15.89
N SER A 154 -1.93 -3.89 -15.45
CA SER A 154 -2.86 -3.20 -16.34
C SER A 154 -2.12 -2.24 -17.30
N PRO A 155 -2.78 -1.76 -18.37
CA PRO A 155 -2.19 -0.77 -19.26
C PRO A 155 -1.78 0.55 -18.60
N ASP A 156 -2.43 0.92 -17.49
CA ASP A 156 -2.10 2.10 -16.68
C ASP A 156 -1.15 1.80 -15.51
N GLY A 157 -0.67 0.57 -15.40
CA GLY A 157 0.39 0.19 -14.47
C GLY A 157 -0.06 -0.25 -13.07
N ARG A 158 -1.30 -0.67 -12.93
CA ARG A 158 -1.88 -1.20 -11.70
C ARG A 158 -1.71 -2.71 -11.59
N VAL A 159 -1.45 -3.17 -10.38
CA VAL A 159 -1.48 -4.58 -10.00
C VAL A 159 -2.50 -4.76 -8.88
N LEU A 160 -3.37 -5.77 -9.01
CA LEU A 160 -4.36 -6.10 -7.98
C LEU A 160 -4.04 -7.43 -7.33
N LEU A 161 -3.98 -7.42 -6.00
CA LEU A 161 -3.79 -8.57 -5.14
C LEU A 161 -5.01 -8.75 -4.23
N GLN A 162 -5.63 -9.92 -4.30
CA GLN A 162 -6.65 -10.31 -3.33
C GLN A 162 -6.05 -11.31 -2.35
N LEU A 163 -6.23 -11.03 -1.05
CA LEU A 163 -5.91 -11.94 0.04
C LEU A 163 -7.22 -12.43 0.64
N ALA A 164 -7.51 -13.72 0.52
CA ALA A 164 -8.78 -14.30 0.95
C ALA A 164 -8.59 -15.44 1.94
N THR A 165 -9.51 -15.56 2.91
CA THR A 165 -9.59 -16.69 3.84
C THR A 165 -11.05 -17.08 4.04
N ASN A 166 -11.33 -18.38 3.95
CA ASN A 166 -12.66 -18.95 4.16
C ASN A 166 -12.85 -19.49 5.59
N LYS A 167 -11.85 -19.37 6.46
CA LYS A 167 -11.86 -20.01 7.77
C LYS A 167 -12.57 -19.14 8.80
N THR A 168 -13.79 -19.49 9.16
CA THR A 168 -14.59 -18.81 10.20
C THR A 168 -14.14 -19.11 11.64
N SER A 169 -12.87 -19.45 11.87
CA SER A 169 -12.38 -19.83 13.21
C SER A 169 -12.14 -18.62 14.11
N THR A 170 -12.12 -18.84 15.42
CA THR A 170 -11.79 -17.89 16.50
C THR A 170 -10.42 -17.21 16.42
N SER A 171 -9.63 -17.46 15.37
CA SER A 171 -8.31 -16.86 15.15
C SER A 171 -8.33 -16.04 13.87
N ALA A 172 -8.39 -14.71 14.04
CA ALA A 172 -8.24 -13.77 12.94
C ALA A 172 -6.81 -13.82 12.39
N VAL A 173 -6.67 -13.64 11.08
CA VAL A 173 -5.38 -13.48 10.41
C VAL A 173 -4.94 -12.04 10.60
N TYR A 174 -3.65 -11.82 10.85
CA TYR A 174 -3.05 -10.50 10.96
C TYR A 174 -2.11 -10.29 9.78
N LEU A 175 -2.33 -9.21 9.05
CA LEU A 175 -1.63 -8.90 7.81
C LEU A 175 -1.13 -7.47 7.88
N SER A 176 0.13 -7.25 7.52
CA SER A 176 0.55 -5.89 7.18
C SER A 176 0.31 -5.60 5.72
N ARG A 177 0.39 -4.32 5.34
CA ARG A 177 0.38 -3.92 3.94
C ARG A 177 1.39 -4.76 3.16
N PRO A 178 0.94 -5.39 2.07
CA PRO A 178 1.86 -6.06 1.18
C PRO A 178 2.74 -5.02 0.47
N SER A 179 3.91 -5.46 0.05
CA SER A 179 4.88 -4.66 -0.70
C SER A 179 5.23 -5.35 -2.00
N LEU A 180 5.50 -4.56 -3.04
CA LEU A 180 5.87 -5.05 -4.37
C LEU A 180 7.31 -4.63 -4.69
N SER A 181 8.08 -5.59 -5.20
CA SER A 181 9.45 -5.43 -5.65
C SER A 181 9.56 -5.84 -7.12
N LEU A 182 10.32 -5.10 -7.91
CA LEU A 182 10.49 -5.36 -9.35
C LEU A 182 11.72 -6.22 -9.60
N GLN A 183 11.62 -7.11 -10.58
CA GLN A 183 12.71 -7.94 -11.06
C GLN A 183 13.13 -7.46 -12.45
N VAL A 184 14.42 -7.19 -12.59
CA VAL A 184 15.07 -6.73 -13.84
C VAL A 184 15.84 -7.88 -14.46
#